data_AF-A0A166EWL2-F1
#
_entry.id   AF-A0A166EWL2-F1
#
_cell.length_a   1.000
_cell.length_b   1.000
_cell.length_c   1.000
_cell.angle_alpha   90.00
_cell.angle_beta   90.00
_cell.angle_gamma   90.00
#
_symmetry.space_group_name_H-M   'P 1'
#
loop_
_entity.id
_entity.type
_entity.pdbx_description
1 polymer ?
#
loop_
_entity_poly.entity_id
_entity_poly.type
_entity_poly.pdbx_seq_one_letter_code
_entity_poly.pdbx_strand_id
1 'polypeptide(L)'
;MSTNLYADDDDEISIDPEFLAELQKDAAVVVRRIRESFAARTHGSPDEYLTKQLKWLAHALDRPRELHDRTWSALMREGLPDVYIDAVLGDSFFEEESALVIAVIAGLTNMAKGTSSLEMEDEKTALYLIERCPEIFKALWEHRDRLKDLDASTPATLYTIVTESTFAWFLFHFADRYQVYHGYSAGVDTYIPHVSLYCWVHIYQPGDVDFALSGLRFLTDRNRPCAYQTQKSFIEDVVIDTIGGENVLKSFERDLEDAFLDDAGDGGNALEAIAVIPQLVEHPKMQVLVQERETFRRIVEYLDRRIRSVNDSDVEGLKSGWTEWELALIYFKTVYQSLSDSFAHKDMSHISVRGEDVVIFLARGTEWMSRGASRDASSDIAGILSAFGRWAKMREWREVAQTFLDGLIRGTRSEWIPTLNAIDAGAYRRAISGRAHNDLSNAWKDFGMRMGLNENKERKRVQIERQKFCSYTLCQFNRKEPQAALLSCKGCGEARYCGKECQLGDWKVHKKTCGRRLK
;
A
#
# COMPACT_ATOMS: atom_id res chain seq x y z
N MET A 1 -11.90 21.48 -22.35
CA MET A 1 -12.74 20.81 -23.35
C MET A 1 -12.34 19.34 -23.33
N SER A 2 -12.89 18.59 -22.38
CA SER A 2 -12.66 17.14 -22.26
C SER A 2 -13.73 16.47 -23.10
N THR A 3 -13.31 15.80 -24.16
CA THR A 3 -14.15 15.00 -25.05
C THR A 3 -14.69 13.80 -24.29
N ASN A 4 -16.02 13.67 -24.26
CA ASN A 4 -16.75 12.47 -23.86
C ASN A 4 -16.35 11.34 -24.83
N LEU A 5 -15.39 10.50 -24.43
CA LEU A 5 -14.84 9.39 -25.22
C LEU A 5 -15.36 8.01 -24.77
N TYR A 6 -16.30 7.97 -23.82
CA TYR A 6 -17.01 6.74 -23.44
C TYR A 6 -18.36 6.71 -24.14
N ALA A 7 -18.36 6.42 -25.44
CA ALA A 7 -19.58 6.19 -26.20
C ALA A 7 -19.91 4.69 -26.18
N ASP A 8 -20.85 4.30 -25.31
CA ASP A 8 -21.95 3.33 -25.45
C ASP A 8 -21.77 1.95 -26.13
N ASP A 9 -20.56 1.48 -26.46
CA ASP A 9 -20.34 0.06 -26.86
C ASP A 9 -20.13 -0.85 -25.62
N ASP A 10 -20.93 -0.64 -24.56
CA ASP A 10 -21.04 -1.57 -23.44
C ASP A 10 -21.95 -2.74 -23.87
N ASP A 11 -21.37 -3.71 -24.60
CA ASP A 11 -21.87 -5.09 -24.64
C ASP A 11 -21.69 -5.71 -23.24
N GLU A 12 -22.37 -5.14 -22.24
CA GLU A 12 -22.47 -5.69 -20.90
C GLU A 12 -23.01 -7.12 -21.05
N ILE A 13 -22.26 -8.09 -20.53
CA ILE A 13 -22.72 -9.49 -20.48
C ILE A 13 -23.93 -9.52 -19.54
N SER A 14 -25.10 -9.25 -20.09
CA SER A 14 -26.36 -9.43 -19.40
C SER A 14 -26.57 -10.92 -19.18
N ILE A 15 -26.97 -11.29 -17.95
CA ILE A 15 -27.43 -12.65 -17.69
C ILE A 15 -28.58 -12.91 -18.66
N ASP A 16 -28.51 -14.01 -19.39
CA ASP A 16 -29.62 -14.44 -20.22
C ASP A 16 -30.88 -14.61 -19.35
N PRO A 17 -31.97 -13.86 -19.60
CA PRO A 17 -33.16 -13.92 -18.77
C PRO A 17 -33.77 -15.32 -18.69
N GLU A 18 -33.62 -16.13 -19.74
CA GLU A 18 -34.08 -17.52 -19.75
C GLU A 18 -33.24 -18.39 -18.80
N PHE A 19 -31.91 -18.25 -18.84
CA PHE A 19 -31.02 -18.92 -17.88
C PHE A 19 -31.32 -18.51 -16.44
N LEU A 20 -31.50 -17.22 -16.15
CA LEU A 20 -31.83 -16.75 -14.79
C LEU A 20 -33.17 -17.31 -14.32
N ALA A 21 -34.19 -17.31 -15.19
CA ALA A 21 -35.49 -17.88 -14.87
C ALA A 21 -35.42 -19.40 -14.63
N GLU A 22 -34.60 -20.13 -15.40
CA GLU A 22 -34.35 -21.56 -15.18
C GLU A 22 -33.64 -21.79 -13.84
N LEU A 23 -32.58 -21.02 -13.56
CA LEU A 23 -31.82 -21.09 -12.32
C LEU A 23 -32.70 -20.86 -11.09
N GLN A 24 -33.58 -19.86 -11.14
CA GLN A 24 -34.53 -19.55 -10.07
C GLN A 24 -35.63 -20.60 -9.93
N LYS A 25 -36.01 -21.27 -11.02
CA LYS A 25 -37.04 -22.31 -11.03
C LYS A 25 -36.51 -23.64 -10.49
N ASP A 26 -35.33 -24.08 -10.93
CA ASP A 26 -34.75 -25.37 -10.59
C ASP A 26 -33.20 -25.35 -10.64
N ALA A 27 -32.60 -24.80 -9.58
CA ALA A 27 -31.15 -24.77 -9.41
C ALA A 27 -30.50 -26.16 -9.50
N ALA A 28 -31.19 -27.23 -9.07
CA ALA A 28 -30.66 -28.60 -9.09
C ALA A 28 -30.44 -29.10 -10.53
N VAL A 29 -31.36 -28.79 -11.44
CA VAL A 29 -31.21 -29.10 -12.86
C VAL A 29 -30.03 -28.36 -13.47
N VAL A 30 -29.87 -27.07 -13.16
CA VAL A 30 -28.74 -26.28 -13.68
C VAL A 30 -27.40 -26.80 -13.17
N VAL A 31 -27.26 -27.07 -11.88
CA VAL A 31 -26.01 -27.61 -11.29
C VAL A 31 -25.68 -28.99 -11.88
N ARG A 32 -26.69 -29.86 -12.02
CA ARG A 32 -26.49 -31.17 -12.64
C ARG A 32 -26.04 -31.06 -14.08
N ARG A 33 -26.66 -30.18 -14.87
CA ARG A 33 -26.28 -29.93 -16.26
C ARG A 33 -24.83 -29.45 -16.37
N ILE A 34 -24.42 -28.51 -15.52
CA ILE A 34 -23.04 -28.03 -15.50
C ILE A 34 -22.07 -29.17 -15.14
N ARG A 35 -22.41 -30.00 -14.14
CA ARG A 35 -21.62 -31.17 -13.74
C ARG A 35 -21.49 -32.20 -14.88
N GLU A 36 -22.58 -32.49 -15.58
CA GLU A 36 -22.60 -33.40 -16.74
C GLU A 36 -21.76 -32.84 -17.90
N SER A 37 -21.85 -31.53 -18.18
CA SER A 37 -21.02 -30.86 -19.18
C SER A 37 -19.53 -30.94 -18.83
N PHE A 38 -19.16 -30.70 -17.56
CA PHE A 38 -17.78 -30.88 -17.11
C PHE A 38 -17.27 -32.32 -17.28
N ALA A 39 -18.10 -33.32 -17.03
CA ALA A 39 -17.73 -34.72 -17.19
C ALA A 39 -17.65 -35.15 -18.67
N ALA A 40 -18.45 -34.55 -19.55
CA ALA A 40 -18.53 -34.89 -20.97
C ALA A 40 -17.51 -34.14 -21.84
N ARG A 41 -16.92 -33.05 -21.33
CA ARG A 41 -16.02 -32.20 -22.12
C ARG A 41 -14.74 -32.94 -22.53
N THR A 42 -14.19 -32.53 -23.67
CA THR A 42 -12.86 -32.96 -24.11
C THR A 42 -11.85 -31.91 -23.66
N HIS A 43 -10.91 -32.28 -22.78
CA HIS A 43 -9.89 -31.37 -22.26
C HIS A 43 -9.12 -30.65 -23.37
N GLY A 44 -8.95 -29.34 -23.23
CA GLY A 44 -8.27 -28.47 -24.19
C GLY A 44 -9.08 -28.14 -25.44
N SER A 45 -10.32 -28.63 -25.57
CA SER A 45 -11.24 -28.23 -26.65
C SER A 45 -12.18 -27.13 -26.16
N PRO A 46 -12.42 -26.07 -26.96
CA PRO A 46 -13.39 -25.05 -26.60
C PRO A 46 -14.78 -25.65 -26.37
N ASP A 47 -15.35 -25.41 -25.19
CA ASP A 47 -16.75 -25.68 -24.89
C ASP A 47 -17.45 -24.34 -24.65
N GLU A 48 -17.86 -23.71 -25.75
CA GLU A 48 -18.51 -22.39 -25.71
C GLU A 48 -19.79 -22.41 -24.89
N TYR A 49 -20.53 -23.53 -24.90
CA TYR A 49 -21.79 -23.66 -24.17
C TYR A 49 -21.56 -23.71 -22.67
N LEU A 50 -20.67 -24.59 -22.19
CA LEU A 50 -20.30 -24.68 -20.77
C LEU A 50 -19.72 -23.35 -20.29
N THR A 51 -18.79 -22.77 -21.06
CA THR A 51 -18.16 -21.49 -20.73
C THR A 51 -19.20 -20.38 -20.59
N LYS A 52 -20.18 -20.30 -21.50
CA LYS A 52 -21.26 -19.32 -21.42
C LYS A 52 -22.13 -19.52 -20.17
N GLN A 53 -22.49 -20.75 -19.83
CA GLN A 53 -23.27 -21.03 -18.62
C GLN A 53 -22.52 -20.67 -17.33
N LEU A 54 -21.22 -20.96 -17.27
CA LEU A 54 -20.39 -20.60 -16.12
C LEU A 54 -20.27 -19.09 -15.95
N LYS A 55 -20.15 -18.35 -17.05
CA LYS A 55 -20.14 -16.88 -17.04
C LYS A 55 -21.45 -16.30 -16.51
N TRP A 56 -22.58 -16.79 -17.01
CA TRP A 56 -23.90 -16.37 -16.50
C TRP A 56 -24.09 -16.72 -15.03
N LEU A 57 -23.63 -17.90 -14.61
CA LEU A 57 -23.72 -18.31 -13.21
C LEU A 57 -22.82 -17.45 -12.32
N ALA A 58 -21.57 -17.17 -12.73
CA ALA A 58 -20.67 -16.28 -12.00
C ALA A 58 -21.28 -14.87 -11.86
N HIS A 59 -21.88 -14.31 -12.92
CA HIS A 59 -22.56 -13.02 -12.87
C HIS A 59 -23.76 -13.05 -11.92
N ALA A 60 -24.58 -14.11 -11.95
CA ALA A 60 -25.70 -14.26 -11.03
C ALA A 60 -25.24 -14.35 -9.56
N LEU A 61 -24.11 -15.02 -9.28
CA LEU A 61 -23.51 -15.11 -7.95
C LEU A 61 -22.93 -13.77 -7.47
N ASP A 62 -22.47 -12.90 -8.37
CA ASP A 62 -21.96 -11.56 -8.03
C ASP A 62 -23.08 -10.62 -7.52
N ARG A 63 -24.32 -10.89 -7.95
CA ARG A 63 -25.51 -10.12 -7.62
C ARG A 63 -26.48 -10.96 -6.79
N PRO A 64 -26.12 -11.33 -5.54
CA PRO A 64 -26.96 -12.17 -4.69
C PRO A 64 -28.38 -11.62 -4.51
N ARG A 65 -28.59 -10.30 -4.62
CA ARG A 65 -29.92 -9.66 -4.57
C ARG A 65 -30.84 -10.03 -5.74
N GLU A 66 -30.27 -10.31 -6.90
CA GLU A 66 -31.03 -10.74 -8.08
C GLU A 66 -31.36 -12.24 -7.99
N LEU A 67 -30.62 -12.99 -7.17
CA LEU A 67 -30.95 -14.35 -6.78
C LEU A 67 -31.92 -14.34 -5.60
N HIS A 68 -33.00 -15.11 -5.67
CA HIS A 68 -33.84 -15.31 -4.48
C HIS A 68 -33.04 -16.10 -3.43
N ASP A 69 -33.19 -15.81 -2.13
CA ASP A 69 -32.50 -16.54 -1.03
C ASP A 69 -32.61 -18.07 -1.16
N ARG A 70 -33.77 -18.54 -1.64
CA ARG A 70 -34.04 -19.96 -1.89
C ARG A 70 -33.19 -20.53 -3.02
N THR A 71 -32.91 -19.74 -4.04
CA THR A 71 -32.08 -20.12 -5.19
C THR A 71 -30.63 -20.27 -4.76
N TRP A 72 -30.08 -19.29 -4.04
CA TRP A 72 -28.74 -19.40 -3.46
C TRP A 72 -28.60 -20.64 -2.59
N SER A 73 -29.50 -20.80 -1.61
CA SER A 73 -29.50 -21.94 -0.70
C SER A 73 -29.63 -23.28 -1.44
N ALA A 74 -30.38 -23.31 -2.54
CA ALA A 74 -30.49 -24.48 -3.39
C ALA A 74 -29.16 -24.74 -4.12
N LEU A 75 -28.53 -23.73 -4.73
CA LEU A 75 -27.23 -23.90 -5.42
C LEU A 75 -26.17 -24.50 -4.49
N MET A 76 -26.08 -24.01 -3.26
CA MET A 76 -25.12 -24.53 -2.27
C MET A 76 -25.47 -25.96 -1.85
N ARG A 77 -26.75 -26.26 -1.60
CA ARG A 77 -27.21 -27.60 -1.24
C ARG A 77 -27.00 -28.63 -2.35
N GLU A 78 -27.12 -28.23 -3.61
CA GLU A 78 -26.96 -29.14 -4.78
C GLU A 78 -25.48 -29.38 -5.15
N GLY A 79 -24.55 -28.83 -4.35
CA GLY A 79 -23.11 -29.05 -4.49
C GLY A 79 -22.50 -28.22 -5.62
N LEU A 80 -22.97 -26.99 -5.83
CA LEU A 80 -22.30 -26.06 -6.75
C LEU A 80 -20.85 -25.75 -6.31
N PRO A 81 -20.54 -25.54 -5.01
CA PRO A 81 -19.16 -25.39 -4.56
C PRO A 81 -18.27 -26.57 -4.99
N ASP A 82 -18.77 -27.80 -4.87
CA ASP A 82 -18.04 -29.01 -5.27
C ASP A 82 -17.72 -29.00 -6.76
N VAL A 83 -18.66 -28.60 -7.61
CA VAL A 83 -18.45 -28.53 -9.07
C VAL A 83 -17.29 -27.59 -9.41
N TYR A 84 -17.23 -26.41 -8.79
CA TYR A 84 -16.15 -25.47 -9.03
C TYR A 84 -14.82 -25.91 -8.41
N ILE A 85 -14.83 -26.46 -7.20
CA ILE A 85 -13.62 -26.95 -6.53
C ILE A 85 -13.04 -28.15 -7.29
N ASP A 86 -13.86 -29.13 -7.64
CA ASP A 86 -13.44 -30.30 -8.42
C ASP A 86 -12.88 -29.88 -9.79
N ALA A 87 -13.46 -28.84 -10.41
CA ALA A 87 -12.91 -28.27 -11.63
C ALA A 87 -11.49 -27.72 -11.41
N VAL A 88 -11.27 -26.89 -10.38
CA VAL A 88 -9.94 -26.32 -10.09
C VAL A 88 -8.91 -27.39 -9.71
N LEU A 89 -9.33 -28.43 -9.00
CA LEU A 89 -8.46 -29.54 -8.58
C LEU A 89 -8.17 -30.56 -9.70
N GLY A 90 -8.80 -30.43 -10.87
CA GLY A 90 -8.55 -31.32 -12.00
C GLY A 90 -7.19 -31.06 -12.66
N ASP A 91 -6.43 -32.13 -12.92
CA ASP A 91 -5.04 -32.08 -13.44
C ASP A 91 -4.85 -31.22 -14.70
N SER A 92 -5.87 -31.09 -15.55
CA SER A 92 -5.81 -30.35 -16.81
C SER A 92 -6.47 -28.97 -16.76
N PHE A 93 -7.01 -28.56 -15.61
CA PHE A 93 -7.85 -27.36 -15.53
C PHE A 93 -7.14 -26.08 -16.00
N PHE A 94 -5.88 -25.88 -15.60
CA PHE A 94 -5.10 -24.69 -15.98
C PHE A 94 -4.54 -24.74 -17.41
N GLU A 95 -4.75 -25.86 -18.11
CA GLU A 95 -4.45 -26.03 -19.54
C GLU A 95 -5.70 -25.83 -20.43
N GLU A 96 -6.87 -25.62 -19.83
CA GLU A 96 -8.10 -25.30 -20.56
C GLU A 96 -8.08 -23.87 -21.13
N GLU A 97 -9.09 -23.55 -21.95
CA GLU A 97 -9.29 -22.20 -22.46
C GLU A 97 -9.47 -21.19 -21.32
N SER A 98 -8.76 -20.06 -21.39
CA SER A 98 -8.77 -19.04 -20.35
C SER A 98 -10.17 -18.56 -19.97
N ALA A 99 -11.08 -18.44 -20.95
CA ALA A 99 -12.45 -18.02 -20.71
C ALA A 99 -13.21 -18.97 -19.76
N LEU A 100 -12.94 -20.28 -19.84
CA LEU A 100 -13.51 -21.28 -18.94
C LEU A 100 -12.86 -21.19 -17.56
N VAL A 101 -11.53 -21.11 -17.50
CA VAL A 101 -10.78 -21.01 -16.24
C VAL A 101 -11.22 -19.79 -15.44
N ILE A 102 -11.27 -18.63 -16.08
CA ILE A 102 -11.70 -17.37 -15.46
C ILE A 102 -13.14 -17.44 -14.99
N ALA A 103 -14.06 -18.05 -15.75
CA ALA A 103 -15.45 -18.22 -15.34
C ALA A 103 -15.60 -19.11 -14.10
N VAL A 104 -14.78 -20.16 -13.98
CA VAL A 104 -14.73 -21.02 -12.79
C VAL A 104 -14.17 -20.27 -11.58
N ILE A 105 -13.03 -19.61 -11.73
CA ILE A 105 -12.41 -18.84 -10.64
C ILE A 105 -13.35 -17.74 -10.16
N ALA A 106 -13.98 -17.01 -11.07
CA ALA A 106 -14.93 -15.96 -10.72
C ALA A 106 -16.19 -16.48 -10.04
N GLY A 107 -16.68 -17.66 -10.45
CA GLY A 107 -17.75 -18.35 -9.73
C GLY A 107 -17.38 -18.59 -8.26
N LEU A 108 -16.18 -19.11 -8.00
CA LEU A 108 -15.67 -19.29 -6.63
C LEU A 108 -15.50 -17.96 -5.90
N THR A 109 -14.92 -16.95 -6.56
CA THR A 109 -14.76 -15.60 -5.99
C THR A 109 -16.10 -15.03 -5.54
N ASN A 110 -17.11 -15.12 -6.40
CA ASN A 110 -18.44 -14.57 -6.14
C ASN A 110 -19.19 -15.37 -5.09
N MET A 111 -18.93 -16.68 -4.95
CA MET A 111 -19.41 -17.43 -3.80
C MET A 111 -18.77 -16.95 -2.48
N ALA A 112 -17.44 -16.82 -2.44
CA ALA A 112 -16.75 -16.29 -1.27
C ALA A 112 -17.22 -14.85 -0.92
N LYS A 113 -17.35 -13.99 -1.92
CA LYS A 113 -17.92 -12.63 -1.79
C LYS A 113 -19.36 -12.67 -1.28
N GLY A 114 -20.23 -13.50 -1.86
CA GLY A 114 -21.65 -13.60 -1.49
C GLY A 114 -21.85 -13.95 -0.02
N THR A 115 -21.03 -14.86 0.53
CA THR A 115 -21.02 -15.19 1.97
C THR A 115 -20.54 -14.05 2.88
N SER A 116 -20.02 -12.96 2.31
CA SER A 116 -19.63 -11.73 3.02
C SER A 116 -20.74 -10.71 3.18
N SER A 117 -21.70 -10.75 2.27
CA SER A 117 -22.63 -9.66 2.14
C SER A 117 -23.48 -9.58 3.41
N LEU A 118 -23.73 -8.36 3.90
CA LEU A 118 -24.59 -8.09 5.07
C LEU A 118 -26.01 -8.67 4.95
N GLU A 119 -26.35 -9.19 3.77
CA GLU A 119 -27.67 -9.64 3.38
C GLU A 119 -27.78 -11.16 3.31
N MET A 120 -26.66 -11.88 3.12
CA MET A 120 -26.63 -13.34 2.99
C MET A 120 -25.53 -13.95 3.85
N GLU A 121 -25.80 -14.10 5.15
CA GLU A 121 -24.93 -14.85 6.07
C GLU A 121 -25.10 -16.35 5.83
N ASP A 122 -24.36 -16.90 4.86
CA ASP A 122 -24.24 -18.35 4.65
C ASP A 122 -22.92 -18.87 5.23
N GLU A 123 -22.87 -18.91 6.56
CA GLU A 123 -21.72 -19.38 7.33
C GLU A 123 -21.29 -20.81 6.96
N LYS A 124 -22.25 -21.69 6.64
CA LYS A 124 -21.93 -23.08 6.30
C LYS A 124 -21.14 -23.17 4.99
N THR A 125 -21.59 -22.45 3.97
CA THR A 125 -20.88 -22.40 2.69
C THR A 125 -19.53 -21.72 2.85
N ALA A 126 -19.44 -20.64 3.63
CA ALA A 126 -18.17 -19.96 3.85
C ALA A 126 -17.14 -20.85 4.55
N LEU A 127 -17.52 -21.52 5.64
CA LEU A 127 -16.67 -22.48 6.34
C LEU A 127 -16.25 -23.62 5.41
N TYR A 128 -17.19 -24.13 4.60
CA TYR A 128 -16.87 -25.14 3.60
C TYR A 128 -15.80 -24.67 2.62
N LEU A 129 -15.95 -23.49 2.02
CA LEU A 129 -14.94 -22.93 1.09
C LEU A 129 -13.58 -22.72 1.80
N ILE A 130 -13.60 -22.23 3.03
CA ILE A 130 -12.38 -21.98 3.83
C ILE A 130 -11.63 -23.28 4.16
N GLU A 131 -12.35 -24.34 4.53
CA GLU A 131 -11.75 -25.65 4.81
C GLU A 131 -11.06 -26.25 3.57
N ARG A 132 -11.49 -25.85 2.37
CA ARG A 132 -10.93 -26.29 1.09
C ARG A 132 -9.81 -25.39 0.57
N CYS A 133 -9.52 -24.25 1.22
CA CYS A 133 -8.45 -23.32 0.82
C CYS A 133 -7.11 -24.01 0.55
N PRO A 134 -6.56 -24.86 1.45
CA PRO A 134 -5.24 -25.45 1.23
C PRO A 134 -5.14 -26.22 -0.09
N GLU A 135 -6.18 -26.92 -0.49
CA GLU A 135 -6.18 -27.71 -1.72
C GLU A 135 -6.32 -26.82 -2.95
N ILE A 136 -7.26 -25.88 -2.91
CA ILE A 136 -7.53 -24.93 -4.00
C ILE A 136 -6.27 -24.09 -4.28
N PHE A 137 -5.73 -23.41 -3.27
CA PHE A 137 -4.60 -22.51 -3.45
C PHE A 137 -3.28 -23.25 -3.70
N LYS A 138 -3.14 -24.49 -3.24
CA LYS A 138 -2.02 -25.34 -3.63
C LYS A 138 -2.08 -25.67 -5.13
N ALA A 139 -3.25 -26.01 -5.67
CA ALA A 139 -3.42 -26.25 -7.10
C ALA A 139 -3.08 -25.00 -7.93
N LEU A 140 -3.56 -23.81 -7.51
CA LEU A 140 -3.17 -22.55 -8.15
C LEU A 140 -1.65 -22.30 -8.07
N TRP A 141 -1.04 -22.56 -6.91
CA TRP A 141 0.39 -22.37 -6.71
C TRP A 141 1.25 -23.30 -7.59
N GLU A 142 0.83 -24.56 -7.73
CA GLU A 142 1.51 -25.54 -8.60
C GLU A 142 1.44 -25.12 -10.08
N HIS A 143 0.41 -24.38 -10.48
CA HIS A 143 0.22 -23.86 -11.85
C HIS A 143 0.47 -22.35 -11.97
N ARG A 144 1.20 -21.74 -11.03
CA ARG A 144 1.40 -20.28 -10.96
C ARG A 144 1.88 -19.65 -12.27
N ASP A 145 2.76 -20.32 -13.01
CA ASP A 145 3.33 -19.82 -14.27
C ASP A 145 2.26 -19.57 -15.34
N ARG A 146 1.10 -20.25 -15.26
CA ARG A 146 -0.04 -20.09 -16.17
C ARG A 146 -0.95 -18.92 -15.81
N LEU A 147 -0.99 -18.52 -14.54
CA LEU A 147 -1.98 -17.55 -14.03
C LEU A 147 -1.89 -16.20 -14.74
N LYS A 148 -0.67 -15.76 -15.08
CA LYS A 148 -0.45 -14.50 -15.78
C LYS A 148 -1.06 -14.51 -17.18
N ASP A 149 -0.84 -15.57 -17.95
CA ASP A 149 -1.36 -15.69 -19.31
C ASP A 149 -2.89 -15.82 -19.29
N LEU A 150 -3.42 -16.58 -18.32
CA LEU A 150 -4.86 -16.71 -18.10
C LEU A 150 -5.50 -15.36 -17.79
N ASP A 151 -4.92 -14.59 -16.87
CA ASP A 151 -5.42 -13.28 -16.47
C ASP A 151 -5.37 -12.26 -17.62
N ALA A 152 -4.21 -12.17 -18.30
CA ALA A 152 -4.00 -11.25 -19.43
C ALA A 152 -4.91 -11.53 -20.64
N SER A 153 -5.37 -12.77 -20.78
CA SER A 153 -6.29 -13.16 -21.85
C SER A 153 -7.77 -12.88 -21.54
N THR A 154 -8.09 -12.38 -20.34
CA THR A 154 -9.46 -12.05 -19.94
C THR A 154 -9.94 -10.83 -20.73
N PRO A 155 -10.98 -10.97 -21.58
CA PRO A 155 -11.60 -9.82 -22.22
C PRO A 155 -12.08 -8.80 -21.18
N ALA A 156 -11.76 -7.52 -21.34
CA ALA A 156 -12.23 -6.44 -20.46
C ALA A 156 -13.76 -6.40 -20.33
N THR A 157 -14.49 -6.97 -21.30
CA THR A 157 -15.96 -7.04 -21.32
C THR A 157 -16.57 -8.03 -20.32
N LEU A 158 -15.76 -8.89 -19.67
CA LEU A 158 -16.28 -9.90 -18.75
C LEU A 158 -16.69 -9.35 -17.39
N TYR A 159 -16.18 -8.19 -16.99
CA TYR A 159 -16.53 -7.53 -15.74
C TYR A 159 -16.83 -6.06 -16.01
N THR A 160 -18.09 -5.66 -15.86
CA THR A 160 -18.55 -4.32 -16.22
C THR A 160 -18.07 -3.20 -15.29
N ILE A 161 -17.30 -3.51 -14.25
CA ILE A 161 -17.04 -2.51 -13.19
C ILE A 161 -15.56 -2.40 -12.80
N VAL A 162 -14.69 -3.37 -13.13
CA VAL A 162 -13.31 -3.31 -12.63
C VAL A 162 -12.29 -3.92 -13.58
N THR A 163 -11.23 -3.17 -13.86
CA THR A 163 -10.02 -3.55 -14.60
C THR A 163 -9.12 -4.53 -13.84
N GLU A 164 -9.62 -5.08 -12.74
CA GLU A 164 -8.84 -5.84 -11.78
C GLU A 164 -8.56 -7.27 -12.25
N SER A 165 -7.41 -7.80 -11.83
CA SER A 165 -7.08 -9.21 -12.01
C SER A 165 -8.11 -10.10 -11.31
N THR A 166 -8.61 -11.10 -12.05
CA THR A 166 -9.56 -12.08 -11.51
C THR A 166 -8.95 -12.86 -10.35
N PHE A 167 -7.65 -13.17 -10.44
CA PHE A 167 -6.94 -13.89 -9.38
C PHE A 167 -6.67 -13.02 -8.15
N ALA A 168 -6.34 -11.75 -8.32
CA ALA A 168 -6.18 -10.83 -7.20
C ALA A 168 -7.50 -10.66 -6.42
N TRP A 169 -8.62 -10.53 -7.15
CA TRP A 169 -9.95 -10.44 -6.55
C TRP A 169 -10.37 -11.73 -5.83
N PHE A 170 -10.09 -12.89 -6.46
CA PHE A 170 -10.25 -14.21 -5.84
C PHE A 170 -9.50 -14.31 -4.51
N LEU A 171 -8.22 -13.93 -4.50
CA LEU A 171 -7.37 -13.93 -3.31
C LEU A 171 -7.92 -13.06 -2.19
N PHE A 172 -8.33 -11.83 -2.51
CA PHE A 172 -8.87 -10.90 -1.51
C PHE A 172 -10.10 -11.47 -0.81
N HIS A 173 -11.07 -11.96 -1.57
CA HIS A 173 -12.29 -12.49 -0.97
C HIS A 173 -12.03 -13.73 -0.11
N PHE A 174 -11.18 -14.65 -0.55
CA PHE A 174 -10.82 -15.81 0.27
C PHE A 174 -10.00 -15.43 1.51
N ALA A 175 -9.05 -14.51 1.40
CA ALA A 175 -8.27 -14.02 2.54
C ALA A 175 -9.15 -13.29 3.57
N ASP A 176 -10.07 -12.44 3.10
CA ASP A 176 -11.02 -11.72 3.93
C ASP A 176 -11.99 -12.69 4.64
N ARG A 177 -12.58 -13.65 3.90
CA ARG A 177 -13.44 -14.68 4.49
C ARG A 177 -12.69 -15.50 5.54
N TYR A 178 -11.48 -15.95 5.23
CA TYR A 178 -10.66 -16.66 6.20
C TYR A 178 -10.47 -15.85 7.48
N GLN A 179 -10.13 -14.56 7.35
CA GLN A 179 -9.92 -13.66 8.49
C GLN A 179 -11.19 -13.44 9.32
N VAL A 180 -12.33 -13.24 8.68
CA VAL A 180 -13.61 -13.02 9.35
C VAL A 180 -14.02 -14.23 10.19
N TYR A 181 -13.92 -15.45 9.65
CA TYR A 181 -14.37 -16.66 10.36
C TYR A 181 -13.40 -17.15 11.43
N HIS A 182 -12.10 -17.05 11.19
CA HIS A 182 -11.09 -17.49 12.17
C HIS A 182 -10.69 -16.41 13.18
N GLY A 183 -10.98 -15.13 12.90
CA GLY A 183 -10.50 -13.99 13.68
C GLY A 183 -9.02 -13.69 13.47
N TYR A 184 -8.37 -14.35 12.50
CA TYR A 184 -6.95 -14.20 12.15
C TYR A 184 -6.71 -14.51 10.66
N SER A 185 -5.67 -13.94 10.07
CA SER A 185 -5.30 -14.07 8.65
C SER A 185 -4.85 -15.48 8.26
N ALA A 186 -5.06 -15.82 6.99
CA ALA A 186 -4.69 -17.11 6.40
C ALA A 186 -3.17 -17.31 6.41
N GLY A 187 -2.70 -18.37 7.08
CA GLY A 187 -1.27 -18.68 7.21
C GLY A 187 -0.69 -19.37 5.98
N VAL A 188 0.61 -19.70 6.03
CA VAL A 188 1.31 -20.37 4.92
C VAL A 188 0.74 -21.75 4.58
N ASP A 189 0.06 -22.39 5.54
CA ASP A 189 -0.58 -23.70 5.41
C ASP A 189 -1.77 -23.70 4.44
N THR A 190 -2.35 -22.52 4.17
CA THR A 190 -3.48 -22.38 3.25
C THR A 190 -3.04 -22.13 1.81
N TYR A 191 -1.75 -21.92 1.55
CA TYR A 191 -1.20 -21.45 0.27
C TYR A 191 -1.70 -20.08 -0.22
N ILE A 192 -2.67 -19.43 0.44
CA ILE A 192 -3.13 -18.07 0.12
C ILE A 192 -1.95 -17.09 0.04
N PRO A 193 -1.03 -17.03 1.03
CA PRO A 193 0.12 -16.13 0.95
C PRO A 193 1.03 -16.36 -0.25
N HIS A 194 1.15 -17.60 -0.73
CA HIS A 194 2.03 -17.95 -1.84
C HIS A 194 1.48 -17.39 -3.16
N VAL A 195 0.19 -17.67 -3.41
CA VAL A 195 -0.50 -17.21 -4.61
C VAL A 195 -0.66 -15.68 -4.58
N SER A 196 -0.92 -15.09 -3.40
CA SER A 196 -0.93 -13.64 -3.20
C SER A 196 0.38 -12.97 -3.61
N LEU A 197 1.52 -13.47 -3.14
CA LEU A 197 2.82 -12.92 -3.50
C LEU A 197 3.07 -13.02 -5.01
N TYR A 198 2.69 -14.15 -5.62
CA TYR A 198 2.83 -14.32 -7.07
C TYR A 198 1.97 -13.33 -7.86
N CYS A 199 0.71 -13.14 -7.49
CA CYS A 199 -0.20 -12.23 -8.18
C CYS A 199 0.29 -10.78 -8.09
N TRP A 200 0.69 -10.33 -6.89
CA TRP A 200 1.26 -8.99 -6.68
C TRP A 200 2.52 -8.73 -7.53
N VAL A 201 3.38 -9.75 -7.68
CA VAL A 201 4.64 -9.59 -8.40
C VAL A 201 4.48 -9.73 -9.92
N HIS A 202 3.71 -10.70 -10.39
CA HIS A 202 3.72 -11.12 -11.80
C HIS A 202 2.46 -10.78 -12.59
N ILE A 203 1.33 -10.56 -11.93
CA ILE A 203 0.04 -10.32 -12.57
C ILE A 203 -0.37 -8.85 -12.51
N TYR A 204 -0.09 -8.17 -11.40
CA TYR A 204 -0.45 -6.76 -11.19
C TYR A 204 -0.08 -5.85 -12.37
N GLN A 205 -1.05 -5.01 -12.75
CA GLN A 205 -0.87 -3.96 -13.74
C GLN A 205 -0.94 -2.57 -13.07
N PRO A 206 -0.06 -1.62 -13.47
CA PRO A 206 -0.09 -0.27 -12.90
C PRO A 206 -1.43 0.42 -13.11
N GLY A 207 -1.99 1.01 -12.05
CA GLY A 207 -3.24 1.76 -12.08
C GLY A 207 -4.46 1.01 -11.53
N ASP A 208 -4.33 -0.28 -11.24
CA ASP A 208 -5.38 -1.06 -10.57
C ASP A 208 -5.18 -1.09 -9.05
N VAL A 209 -6.27 -1.27 -8.30
CA VAL A 209 -6.17 -1.55 -6.86
C VAL A 209 -5.65 -2.99 -6.69
N ASP A 210 -4.54 -3.16 -5.99
CA ASP A 210 -3.92 -4.46 -5.80
C ASP A 210 -4.51 -5.16 -4.57
N PHE A 211 -5.47 -6.03 -4.85
CA PHE A 211 -6.10 -6.87 -3.86
C PHE A 211 -5.25 -8.07 -3.40
N ALA A 212 -4.21 -8.44 -4.15
CA ALA A 212 -3.39 -9.61 -3.88
C ALA A 212 -2.60 -9.49 -2.57
N LEU A 213 -2.19 -8.28 -2.17
CA LEU A 213 -1.48 -8.05 -0.90
C LEU A 213 -2.28 -8.48 0.34
N SER A 214 -3.60 -8.58 0.24
CA SER A 214 -4.48 -8.99 1.35
C SER A 214 -4.13 -10.37 1.92
N GLY A 215 -3.63 -11.30 1.10
CA GLY A 215 -3.20 -12.62 1.57
C GLY A 215 -1.84 -12.61 2.28
N LEU A 216 -1.10 -11.51 2.26
CA LEU A 216 0.16 -11.34 3.00
C LEU A 216 -0.03 -10.77 4.41
N ARG A 217 -1.27 -10.44 4.81
CA ARG A 217 -1.60 -9.92 6.16
C ARG A 217 -1.19 -10.87 7.30
N PHE A 218 -0.99 -12.16 7.04
CA PHE A 218 -0.47 -13.10 8.04
C PHE A 218 0.91 -12.72 8.60
N LEU A 219 1.70 -11.94 7.85
CA LEU A 219 2.99 -11.42 8.31
C LEU A 219 2.84 -10.33 9.38
N THR A 220 1.70 -9.63 9.40
CA THR A 220 1.45 -8.49 10.29
C THR A 220 0.30 -8.74 11.27
N ASP A 221 -0.30 -9.93 11.24
CA ASP A 221 -1.44 -10.30 12.06
C ASP A 221 -1.05 -10.44 13.55
N ARG A 222 -1.70 -9.63 14.39
CA ARG A 222 -1.50 -9.61 15.84
C ARG A 222 -2.30 -10.69 16.57
N ASN A 223 -3.39 -11.17 15.96
CA ASN A 223 -4.26 -12.18 16.56
C ASN A 223 -3.67 -13.58 16.41
N ARG A 224 -2.91 -13.83 15.33
CA ARG A 224 -2.12 -15.04 15.14
C ARG A 224 -0.72 -14.70 14.61
N PRO A 225 0.20 -14.29 15.51
CA PRO A 225 1.59 -14.03 15.11
C PRO A 225 2.20 -15.25 14.42
N CYS A 226 2.80 -15.04 13.25
CA CYS A 226 3.51 -16.10 12.54
C CYS A 226 4.71 -16.58 13.37
N ALA A 227 4.90 -17.89 13.46
CA ALA A 227 6.10 -18.42 14.10
C ALA A 227 7.34 -18.02 13.28
N TYR A 228 8.38 -17.51 13.95
CA TYR A 228 9.60 -17.03 13.31
C TYR A 228 10.20 -18.02 12.30
N GLN A 229 10.21 -19.32 12.64
CA GLN A 229 10.74 -20.35 11.74
C GLN A 229 9.88 -20.53 10.48
N THR A 230 8.55 -20.43 10.62
CA THR A 230 7.60 -20.51 9.50
C THR A 230 7.76 -19.31 8.57
N GLN A 231 7.84 -18.09 9.13
CA GLN A 231 8.10 -16.87 8.37
C GLN A 231 9.44 -16.95 7.65
N LYS A 232 10.49 -17.41 8.35
CA LYS A 232 11.83 -17.57 7.76
C LYS A 232 11.81 -18.53 6.57
N SER A 233 11.20 -19.71 6.71
CA SER A 233 11.07 -20.68 5.61
C SER A 233 10.26 -20.13 4.45
N PHE A 234 9.15 -19.42 4.72
CA PHE A 234 8.38 -18.75 3.66
C PHE A 234 9.22 -17.72 2.90
N ILE A 235 10.00 -16.89 3.61
CA ILE A 235 10.86 -15.90 2.96
C ILE A 235 11.95 -16.57 2.13
N GLU A 236 12.58 -17.63 2.64
CA GLU A 236 13.62 -18.34 1.91
C GLU A 236 13.05 -19.07 0.68
N ASP A 237 12.08 -19.96 0.89
CA ASP A 237 11.58 -20.87 -0.15
C ASP A 237 10.73 -20.14 -1.20
N VAL A 238 9.88 -19.20 -0.77
CA VAL A 238 8.88 -18.56 -1.64
C VAL A 238 9.38 -17.21 -2.14
N VAL A 239 9.76 -16.30 -1.24
CA VAL A 239 10.10 -14.91 -1.60
C VAL A 239 11.42 -14.88 -2.37
N ILE A 240 12.46 -15.54 -1.86
CA ILE A 240 13.81 -15.47 -2.43
C ILE A 240 13.99 -16.50 -3.54
N ASP A 241 13.78 -17.78 -3.24
CA ASP A 241 14.17 -18.87 -4.15
C ASP A 241 13.18 -19.08 -5.30
N THR A 242 11.87 -18.84 -5.07
CA THR A 242 10.84 -19.03 -6.09
C THR A 242 10.49 -17.75 -6.85
N ILE A 243 10.05 -16.70 -6.15
CA ILE A 243 9.57 -15.44 -6.79
C ILE A 243 10.75 -14.52 -7.17
N GLY A 244 11.83 -14.58 -6.40
CA GLY A 244 12.99 -13.70 -6.52
C GLY A 244 12.81 -12.42 -5.71
N GLY A 245 13.63 -12.26 -4.66
CA GLY A 245 13.55 -11.09 -3.77
C GLY A 245 13.70 -9.74 -4.50
N GLU A 246 14.48 -9.70 -5.58
CA GLU A 246 14.60 -8.53 -6.46
C GLU A 246 13.28 -8.15 -7.13
N ASN A 247 12.48 -9.13 -7.56
CA ASN A 247 11.18 -8.86 -8.19
C ASN A 247 10.19 -8.33 -7.16
N VAL A 248 10.22 -8.88 -5.95
CA VAL A 248 9.40 -8.39 -4.82
C VAL A 248 9.71 -6.94 -4.49
N LEU A 249 10.99 -6.57 -4.42
CA LEU A 249 11.39 -5.19 -4.15
C LEU A 249 11.05 -4.24 -5.31
N LYS A 250 11.12 -4.69 -6.56
CA LYS A 250 10.65 -3.90 -7.71
C LYS A 250 9.15 -3.63 -7.64
N SER A 251 8.35 -4.63 -7.29
CA SER A 251 6.90 -4.44 -7.12
C SER A 251 6.59 -3.48 -5.98
N PHE A 252 7.30 -3.60 -4.86
CA PHE A 252 7.18 -2.64 -3.76
C PHE A 252 7.50 -1.20 -4.19
N GLU A 253 8.62 -1.00 -4.86
CA GLU A 253 9.03 0.34 -5.32
C GLU A 253 8.04 0.92 -6.33
N ARG A 254 7.48 0.08 -7.21
CA ARG A 254 6.40 0.46 -8.13
C ARG A 254 5.17 0.94 -7.35
N ASP A 255 4.72 0.21 -6.33
CA ASP A 255 3.53 0.63 -5.55
C ASP A 255 3.75 1.97 -4.84
N LEU A 256 4.97 2.24 -4.37
CA LEU A 256 5.33 3.56 -3.81
C LEU A 256 5.30 4.67 -4.88
N GLU A 257 5.61 4.37 -6.14
CA GLU A 257 5.59 5.32 -7.24
C GLU A 257 4.17 5.56 -7.76
N ASP A 258 3.38 4.49 -7.93
CA ASP A 258 2.00 4.50 -8.44
C ASP A 258 1.04 5.25 -7.49
N ALA A 259 1.29 5.22 -6.18
CA ALA A 259 0.50 5.93 -5.18
C ALA A 259 0.46 7.47 -5.36
N PHE A 260 1.20 8.03 -6.31
CA PHE A 260 1.13 9.44 -6.71
C PHE A 260 0.59 9.68 -8.13
N LEU A 261 0.39 8.62 -8.91
CA LEU A 261 -0.20 8.73 -10.25
C LEU A 261 -1.73 8.72 -10.17
N ASP A 262 -2.29 8.13 -9.12
CA ASP A 262 -3.73 8.07 -8.94
C ASP A 262 -4.28 9.38 -8.35
N ASP A 263 -4.99 10.14 -9.19
CA ASP A 263 -5.72 11.36 -8.79
C ASP A 263 -6.79 11.05 -7.72
N ALA A 264 -7.22 9.80 -7.58
CA ALA A 264 -8.20 9.38 -6.58
C ALA A 264 -7.65 9.40 -5.14
N GLY A 265 -6.33 9.48 -4.97
CA GLY A 265 -5.69 9.61 -3.67
C GLY A 265 -5.77 8.37 -2.78
N ASP A 266 -6.20 7.23 -3.32
CA ASP A 266 -6.24 5.97 -2.59
C ASP A 266 -4.84 5.36 -2.54
N GLY A 267 -4.14 5.62 -1.43
CA GLY A 267 -2.81 5.05 -1.16
C GLY A 267 -2.84 3.59 -0.72
N GLY A 268 -3.95 2.87 -0.89
CA GLY A 268 -4.20 1.54 -0.35
C GLY A 268 -3.07 0.53 -0.61
N ASN A 269 -2.60 0.43 -1.86
CA ASN A 269 -1.53 -0.51 -2.24
C ASN A 269 -0.22 -0.20 -1.49
N ALA A 270 0.18 1.07 -1.45
CA ALA A 270 1.41 1.47 -0.77
C ALA A 270 1.34 1.22 0.74
N LEU A 271 0.17 1.43 1.37
CA LEU A 271 -0.02 1.14 2.80
C LEU A 271 0.21 -0.34 3.10
N GLU A 272 -0.43 -1.24 2.36
CA GLU A 272 -0.30 -2.69 2.54
C GLU A 272 1.14 -3.15 2.23
N ALA A 273 1.75 -2.63 1.17
CA ALA A 273 3.11 -2.97 0.79
C ALA A 273 4.13 -2.52 1.86
N ILE A 274 3.96 -1.32 2.44
CA ILE A 274 4.78 -0.83 3.57
C ILE A 274 4.54 -1.67 4.83
N ALA A 275 3.37 -2.28 5.01
CA ALA A 275 3.12 -3.20 6.12
C ALA A 275 3.89 -4.52 5.96
N VAL A 276 3.98 -5.04 4.74
CA VAL A 276 4.59 -6.34 4.41
C VAL A 276 6.12 -6.29 4.40
N ILE A 277 6.72 -5.30 3.74
CA ILE A 277 8.18 -5.25 3.56
C ILE A 277 9.01 -5.34 4.86
N PRO A 278 8.65 -4.64 5.97
CA PRO A 278 9.36 -4.78 7.25
C PRO A 278 9.52 -6.23 7.72
N GLN A 279 8.51 -7.08 7.44
CA GLN A 279 8.48 -8.48 7.84
C GLN A 279 9.39 -9.34 6.96
N LEU A 280 9.56 -8.97 5.69
CA LEU A 280 10.45 -9.67 4.76
C LEU A 280 11.92 -9.37 5.02
N VAL A 281 12.23 -8.13 5.43
CA VAL A 281 13.61 -7.70 5.75
C VAL A 281 14.14 -8.20 7.09
N GLU A 282 13.36 -8.99 7.85
CA GLU A 282 13.93 -9.74 8.97
C GLU A 282 14.87 -10.85 8.49
N HIS A 283 14.74 -11.30 7.24
CA HIS A 283 15.62 -12.30 6.66
C HIS A 283 16.95 -11.69 6.17
N PRO A 284 18.12 -12.23 6.55
CA PRO A 284 19.42 -11.64 6.18
C PRO A 284 19.65 -11.48 4.68
N LYS A 285 19.22 -12.45 3.85
CA LYS A 285 19.33 -12.33 2.39
C LYS A 285 18.49 -11.16 1.84
N MET A 286 17.29 -10.90 2.40
CA MET A 286 16.48 -9.74 2.00
C MET A 286 17.11 -8.44 2.47
N GLN A 287 17.77 -8.42 3.63
CA GLN A 287 18.50 -7.24 4.12
C GLN A 287 19.57 -6.79 3.12
N VAL A 288 20.33 -7.73 2.54
CA VAL A 288 21.33 -7.40 1.52
C VAL A 288 20.67 -6.72 0.32
N LEU A 289 19.59 -7.31 -0.20
CA LEU A 289 18.87 -6.77 -1.37
C LEU A 289 18.30 -5.37 -1.11
N VAL A 290 17.68 -5.13 0.05
CA VAL A 290 17.14 -3.79 0.37
C VAL A 290 18.21 -2.74 0.57
N GLN A 291 19.41 -3.13 1.01
CA GLN A 291 20.55 -2.21 1.05
C GLN A 291 21.04 -1.91 -0.37
N GLU A 292 21.21 -2.91 -1.22
CA GLU A 292 21.68 -2.74 -2.61
C GLU A 292 20.75 -1.84 -3.43
N ARG A 293 19.44 -1.91 -3.20
CA ARG A 293 18.42 -1.11 -3.92
C ARG A 293 18.14 0.27 -3.30
N GLU A 294 18.78 0.62 -2.19
CA GLU A 294 18.47 1.81 -1.40
C GLU A 294 16.96 1.90 -1.03
N THR A 295 16.29 0.78 -0.75
CA THR A 295 14.82 0.74 -0.57
C THR A 295 14.33 1.70 0.53
N PHE A 296 15.13 1.91 1.58
CA PHE A 296 14.80 2.90 2.62
C PHE A 296 14.62 4.31 2.05
N ARG A 297 15.47 4.72 1.11
CA ARG A 297 15.39 6.02 0.46
C ARG A 297 14.08 6.18 -0.30
N ARG A 298 13.61 5.12 -0.97
CA ARG A 298 12.32 5.13 -1.69
C ARG A 298 11.15 5.34 -0.74
N ILE A 299 11.17 4.68 0.41
CA ILE A 299 10.18 4.91 1.49
C ILE A 299 10.21 6.37 1.96
N VAL A 300 11.41 6.93 2.17
CA VAL A 300 11.56 8.34 2.60
C VAL A 300 11.05 9.31 1.54
N GLU A 301 11.37 9.10 0.27
CA GLU A 301 10.88 9.90 -0.86
C GLU A 301 9.35 9.82 -1.01
N TYR A 302 8.76 8.65 -0.78
CA TYR A 302 7.30 8.45 -0.72
C TYR A 302 6.68 9.26 0.42
N LEU A 303 7.14 9.06 1.67
CA LEU A 303 6.58 9.74 2.84
C LEU A 303 6.75 11.27 2.78
N ASP A 304 7.86 11.76 2.21
CA ASP A 304 8.09 13.18 1.97
C ASP A 304 7.08 13.77 0.99
N ARG A 305 6.75 13.05 -0.09
CA ARG A 305 5.71 13.47 -1.04
C ARG A 305 4.32 13.40 -0.41
N ARG A 306 4.02 12.32 0.31
CA ARG A 306 2.71 12.07 0.94
C ARG A 306 2.31 13.16 1.94
N ILE A 307 3.20 13.55 2.86
CA ILE A 307 2.87 14.59 3.83
C ILE A 307 2.61 15.96 3.18
N ARG A 308 3.20 16.19 1.99
CA ARG A 308 3.09 17.43 1.24
C ARG A 308 1.83 17.47 0.38
N SER A 309 1.25 16.33 0.03
CA SER A 309 0.00 16.25 -0.73
C SER A 309 -1.23 16.35 0.19
N VAL A 310 -1.14 15.85 1.43
CA VAL A 310 -2.26 15.90 2.37
C VAL A 310 -2.49 17.32 2.91
N ASN A 311 -3.73 17.80 2.76
CA ASN A 311 -4.18 19.08 3.28
C ASN A 311 -4.43 19.00 4.80
N ASP A 312 -4.11 20.05 5.55
CA ASP A 312 -4.33 20.12 7.00
C ASP A 312 -5.82 19.93 7.40
N SER A 313 -6.77 20.14 6.48
CA SER A 313 -8.19 19.90 6.71
C SER A 313 -8.66 18.48 6.42
N ASP A 314 -7.83 17.65 5.77
CA ASP A 314 -8.17 16.28 5.41
C ASP A 314 -7.82 15.31 6.55
N VAL A 315 -8.77 15.12 7.46
CA VAL A 315 -8.59 14.30 8.67
C VAL A 315 -8.30 12.84 8.33
N GLU A 316 -8.95 12.28 7.31
CA GLU A 316 -8.73 10.87 6.93
C GLU A 316 -7.39 10.70 6.22
N GLY A 317 -7.01 11.61 5.33
CA GLY A 317 -5.66 11.65 4.75
C GLY A 317 -4.56 11.77 5.81
N LEU A 318 -4.77 12.57 6.87
CA LEU A 318 -3.83 12.68 7.98
C LEU A 318 -3.70 11.36 8.78
N LYS A 319 -4.81 10.66 9.03
CA LYS A 319 -4.79 9.36 9.72
C LYS A 319 -4.13 8.27 8.88
N SER A 320 -4.46 8.23 7.59
CA SER A 320 -3.90 7.26 6.65
C SER A 320 -2.38 7.47 6.51
N GLY A 321 -1.94 8.70 6.20
CA GLY A 321 -0.51 9.03 6.10
C GLY A 321 0.29 8.81 7.39
N TRP A 322 -0.34 8.98 8.56
CA TRP A 322 0.26 8.59 9.83
C TRP A 322 0.44 7.08 9.95
N THR A 323 -0.58 6.30 9.56
CA THR A 323 -0.53 4.84 9.60
C THR A 323 0.57 4.32 8.68
N GLU A 324 0.71 4.87 7.47
CA GLU A 324 1.82 4.58 6.55
C GLU A 324 3.18 4.86 7.21
N TRP A 325 3.35 6.01 7.88
CA TRP A 325 4.59 6.33 8.60
C TRP A 325 4.87 5.39 9.78
N GLU A 326 3.85 5.01 10.56
CA GLU A 326 4.01 4.05 11.66
C GLU A 326 4.45 2.67 11.17
N LEU A 327 3.91 2.21 10.04
CA LEU A 327 4.33 0.95 9.42
C LEU A 327 5.77 1.06 8.90
N ALA A 328 6.12 2.18 8.26
CA ALA A 328 7.50 2.44 7.85
C ALA A 328 8.48 2.57 9.03
N LEU A 329 8.00 2.96 10.22
CA LEU A 329 8.82 3.00 11.44
C LEU A 329 9.28 1.59 11.85
N ILE A 330 8.50 0.55 11.56
CA ILE A 330 8.90 -0.85 11.80
C ILE A 330 10.12 -1.19 10.93
N TYR A 331 10.06 -0.87 9.63
CA TYR A 331 11.20 -1.02 8.72
C TYR A 331 12.42 -0.21 9.20
N PHE A 332 12.18 1.04 9.60
CA PHE A 332 13.25 1.91 10.08
C PHE A 332 13.90 1.38 11.37
N LYS A 333 13.17 0.68 12.24
CA LYS A 333 13.75 0.03 13.42
C LYS A 333 14.75 -1.08 13.02
N THR A 334 14.47 -1.84 11.96
CA THR A 334 15.42 -2.80 11.38
C THR A 334 16.66 -2.09 10.84
N VAL A 335 16.47 -1.01 10.07
CA VAL A 335 17.58 -0.17 9.58
C VAL A 335 18.42 0.40 10.74
N TYR A 336 17.77 0.91 11.78
CA TYR A 336 18.43 1.47 12.95
C TYR A 336 19.24 0.41 13.71
N GLN A 337 18.72 -0.82 13.81
CA GLN A 337 19.43 -1.93 14.43
C GLN A 337 20.69 -2.28 13.62
N SER A 338 20.59 -2.43 12.29
CA SER A 338 21.74 -2.68 11.42
C SER A 338 22.79 -1.56 11.51
N LEU A 339 22.36 -0.30 11.58
CA LEU A 339 23.25 0.84 11.81
C LEU A 339 23.94 0.75 13.18
N SER A 340 23.19 0.46 14.24
CA SER A 340 23.72 0.31 15.59
C SER A 340 24.78 -0.80 15.66
N ASP A 341 24.50 -1.95 15.02
CA ASP A 341 25.43 -3.08 14.97
C ASP A 341 26.68 -2.73 14.17
N SER A 342 26.52 -2.05 13.02
CA SER A 342 27.64 -1.54 12.22
C SER A 342 28.55 -0.60 13.01
N PHE A 343 27.95 0.29 13.81
CA PHE A 343 28.71 1.18 14.69
C PHE A 343 29.43 0.45 15.82
N ALA A 344 28.78 -0.56 16.42
CA ALA A 344 29.39 -1.38 17.47
C ALA A 344 30.63 -2.15 16.95
N HIS A 345 30.55 -2.64 15.71
CA HIS A 345 31.63 -3.39 15.06
C HIS A 345 32.61 -2.52 14.28
N LYS A 346 32.36 -1.21 14.17
CA LYS A 346 33.13 -0.27 13.34
C LYS A 346 33.24 -0.70 11.87
N ASP A 347 32.17 -1.27 11.34
CA ASP A 347 32.08 -1.71 9.95
C ASP A 347 30.81 -1.16 9.30
N MET A 348 30.98 -0.17 8.43
CA MET A 348 29.89 0.46 7.67
C MET A 348 29.85 -0.02 6.21
N SER A 349 30.66 -1.02 5.83
CA SER A 349 30.83 -1.43 4.43
C SER A 349 29.55 -1.95 3.78
N HIS A 350 28.61 -2.46 4.56
CA HIS A 350 27.35 -3.04 4.11
C HIS A 350 26.13 -2.10 4.28
N ILE A 351 26.35 -0.88 4.78
CA ILE A 351 25.27 0.10 5.01
C ILE A 351 25.19 1.06 3.81
N SER A 352 24.07 1.02 3.09
CA SER A 352 23.75 1.97 2.02
C SER A 352 22.91 3.17 2.49
N VAL A 353 22.36 3.08 3.70
CA VAL A 353 21.47 4.11 4.27
C VAL A 353 22.20 5.44 4.40
N ARG A 354 21.60 6.49 3.84
CA ARG A 354 22.14 7.86 3.89
C ARG A 354 21.69 8.56 5.16
N GLY A 355 22.57 9.37 5.72
CA GLY A 355 22.24 10.16 6.91
C GLY A 355 21.13 11.20 6.66
N GLU A 356 21.04 11.77 5.46
CA GLU A 356 19.95 12.70 5.13
C GLU A 356 18.58 12.03 5.23
N ASP A 357 18.47 10.82 4.71
CA ASP A 357 17.20 10.08 4.63
C ASP A 357 16.68 9.74 6.03
N VAL A 358 17.59 9.42 6.96
CA VAL A 358 17.25 9.26 8.39
C VAL A 358 16.64 10.53 8.97
N VAL A 359 17.23 11.69 8.70
CA VAL A 359 16.73 12.96 9.25
C VAL A 359 15.40 13.33 8.63
N ILE A 360 15.24 13.16 7.32
CA ILE A 360 13.98 13.42 6.62
C ILE A 360 12.89 12.51 7.17
N PHE A 361 13.15 11.21 7.32
CA PHE A 361 12.18 10.25 7.89
C PHE A 361 11.65 10.71 9.26
N LEU A 362 12.54 11.09 10.18
CA LEU A 362 12.18 11.55 11.52
C LEU A 362 11.47 12.91 11.50
N ALA A 363 11.85 13.79 10.57
CA ALA A 363 11.20 15.09 10.37
C ALA A 363 9.74 14.91 9.94
N ARG A 364 9.46 13.96 9.04
CA ARG A 364 8.10 13.68 8.55
C ARG A 364 7.20 13.10 9.63
N GLY A 365 7.70 12.15 10.43
CA GLY A 365 6.97 11.66 11.62
C GLY A 365 6.62 12.79 12.58
N THR A 366 7.59 13.66 12.88
CA THR A 366 7.38 14.83 13.75
C THR A 366 6.33 15.79 13.18
N GLU A 367 6.34 16.00 11.86
CA GLU A 367 5.40 16.88 11.18
C GLU A 367 3.97 16.32 11.19
N TRP A 368 3.78 15.00 10.98
CA TRP A 368 2.47 14.36 11.13
C TRP A 368 1.90 14.53 12.55
N MET A 369 2.72 14.29 13.58
CA MET A 369 2.30 14.51 14.98
C MET A 369 1.90 15.96 15.23
N SER A 370 2.63 16.91 14.62
CA SER A 370 2.34 18.34 14.72
C SER A 370 1.04 18.76 14.02
N ARG A 371 0.50 17.91 13.14
CA ARG A 371 -0.81 18.08 12.49
C ARG A 371 -1.94 17.36 13.22
N GLY A 372 -1.64 16.63 14.31
CA GLY A 372 -2.66 16.00 15.16
C GLY A 372 -2.89 14.52 14.90
N ALA A 373 -1.98 13.85 14.19
CA ALA A 373 -1.98 12.40 14.10
C ALA A 373 -1.82 11.77 15.51
N SER A 374 -2.74 10.89 15.90
CA SER A 374 -3.14 10.69 17.30
C SER A 374 -2.53 9.48 18.03
N ARG A 375 -1.31 9.05 17.70
CA ARG A 375 -0.59 8.04 18.49
C ARG A 375 0.77 8.60 18.92
N ASP A 376 1.08 8.48 20.20
CA ASP A 376 2.27 9.10 20.77
C ASP A 376 3.54 8.29 20.42
N ALA A 377 4.12 8.56 19.26
CA ALA A 377 5.44 8.08 18.86
C ALA A 377 6.56 9.11 19.20
N SER A 378 6.27 10.12 20.03
CA SER A 378 7.23 11.19 20.32
C SER A 378 8.47 10.67 21.04
N SER A 379 8.28 9.69 21.94
CA SER A 379 9.36 9.03 22.67
C SER A 379 10.29 8.24 21.76
N ASP A 380 9.74 7.51 20.77
CA ASP A 380 10.51 6.77 19.78
C ASP A 380 11.37 7.73 18.94
N ILE A 381 10.77 8.79 18.40
CA ILE A 381 11.49 9.81 17.60
C ILE A 381 12.58 10.49 18.46
N ALA A 382 12.24 10.90 19.69
CA ALA A 382 13.18 11.57 20.58
C ALA A 382 14.36 10.66 20.98
N GLY A 383 14.08 9.38 21.26
CA GLY A 383 15.10 8.39 21.57
C GLY A 383 16.09 8.18 20.43
N ILE A 384 15.56 8.07 19.20
CA ILE A 384 16.37 7.91 17.98
C ILE A 384 17.22 9.15 17.71
N LEU A 385 16.64 10.37 17.78
CA LEU A 385 17.39 11.62 17.63
C LEU A 385 18.53 11.73 18.66
N SER A 386 18.26 11.34 19.91
CA SER A 386 19.27 11.32 20.97
C SER A 386 20.42 10.36 20.65
N ALA A 387 20.12 9.17 20.11
CA ALA A 387 21.11 8.19 19.70
C ALA A 387 22.01 8.75 18.59
N PHE A 388 21.44 9.20 17.47
CA PHE A 388 22.21 9.78 16.35
C PHE A 388 23.00 11.03 16.77
N GLY A 389 22.45 11.84 17.68
CA GLY A 389 23.16 13.00 18.23
C GLY A 389 24.40 12.61 19.04
N ARG A 390 24.35 11.51 19.83
CA ARG A 390 25.54 10.96 20.52
C ARG A 390 26.56 10.44 19.52
N TRP A 391 26.09 9.65 18.56
CA TRP A 391 26.88 9.02 17.51
C TRP A 391 27.70 10.04 16.70
N ALA A 392 27.09 11.16 16.30
CA ALA A 392 27.77 12.22 15.54
C ALA A 392 28.85 13.00 16.31
N LYS A 393 28.90 12.87 17.65
CA LYS A 393 29.93 13.48 18.50
C LYS A 393 31.10 12.55 18.79
N MET A 394 30.95 11.25 18.61
CA MET A 394 32.02 10.29 18.83
C MET A 394 33.10 10.44 17.76
N ARG A 395 34.35 10.60 18.18
CA ARG A 395 35.47 10.86 17.26
C ARG A 395 35.75 9.64 16.41
N GLU A 396 35.69 8.47 17.03
CA GLU A 396 35.92 7.17 16.43
C GLU A 396 34.99 6.92 15.24
N TRP A 397 33.79 7.51 15.27
CA TRP A 397 32.76 7.26 14.26
C TRP A 397 32.89 8.20 13.07
N ARG A 398 33.52 9.36 13.25
CA ARG A 398 33.91 10.21 12.12
C ARG A 398 34.92 9.53 11.22
N GLU A 399 35.78 8.69 11.77
CA GLU A 399 36.78 7.97 10.98
C GLU A 399 36.16 6.84 10.14
N VAL A 400 35.12 6.18 10.67
CA VAL A 400 34.51 4.99 10.04
C VAL A 400 33.28 5.32 9.19
N ALA A 401 32.50 6.33 9.59
CA ALA A 401 31.17 6.63 9.04
C ALA A 401 31.05 8.08 8.54
N GLN A 402 32.15 8.69 8.09
CA GLN A 402 32.21 10.10 7.70
C GLN A 402 31.08 10.49 6.72
N THR A 403 30.88 9.69 5.65
CA THR A 403 29.85 9.94 4.64
C THR A 403 28.44 9.96 5.23
N PHE A 404 28.12 9.01 6.12
CA PHE A 404 26.84 8.94 6.80
C PHE A 404 26.63 10.12 7.75
N LEU A 405 27.64 10.47 8.56
CA LEU A 405 27.59 11.60 9.49
C LEU A 405 27.47 12.94 8.77
N ASP A 406 28.18 13.12 7.65
CA ASP A 406 28.02 14.30 6.81
C ASP A 406 26.61 14.37 6.21
N GLY A 407 26.03 13.22 5.88
CA GLY A 407 24.63 13.11 5.49
C GLY A 407 23.68 13.56 6.60
N LEU A 408 23.86 13.09 7.83
CA LEU A 408 23.07 13.54 8.99
C LEU A 408 23.16 15.07 9.14
N ILE A 409 24.35 15.65 9.02
CA ILE A 409 24.55 17.10 9.14
C ILE A 409 23.82 17.84 8.02
N ARG A 410 23.93 17.37 6.76
CA ARG A 410 23.23 17.96 5.62
C ARG A 410 21.71 17.90 5.78
N GLY A 411 21.17 16.73 6.15
CA GLY A 411 19.73 16.57 6.40
C GLY A 411 19.25 17.39 7.59
N THR A 412 20.04 17.49 8.66
CA THR A 412 19.70 18.34 9.82
C THR A 412 19.67 19.80 9.41
N ARG A 413 20.61 20.27 8.59
CA ARG A 413 20.55 21.64 8.07
C ARG A 413 19.29 21.90 7.26
N SER A 414 18.82 20.96 6.43
CA SER A 414 17.60 21.19 5.64
C SER A 414 16.33 21.16 6.50
N GLU A 415 16.19 20.20 7.41
CA GLU A 415 14.92 19.93 8.09
C GLU A 415 14.77 20.58 9.47
N TRP A 416 15.86 20.92 10.17
CA TRP A 416 15.79 21.29 11.59
C TRP A 416 14.84 22.46 11.90
N ILE A 417 15.02 23.61 11.22
CA ILE A 417 14.17 24.78 11.45
C ILE A 417 12.73 24.56 10.91
N PRO A 418 12.51 24.02 9.70
CA PRO A 418 11.17 23.61 9.26
C PRO A 418 10.43 22.75 10.28
N THR A 419 11.06 21.71 10.80
CA THR A 419 10.45 20.78 11.76
C THR A 419 10.15 21.44 13.11
N LEU A 420 11.07 22.26 13.65
CA LEU A 420 10.78 23.04 14.87
C LEU A 420 9.59 23.98 14.69
N ASN A 421 9.49 24.65 13.54
CA ASN A 421 8.33 25.51 13.25
C ASN A 421 7.03 24.69 13.14
N ALA A 422 7.09 23.46 12.62
CA ALA A 422 5.94 22.56 12.56
C ALA A 422 5.46 22.18 13.98
N ILE A 423 6.39 21.80 14.87
CA ILE A 423 6.11 21.48 16.28
C ILE A 423 5.43 22.66 16.98
N ASP A 424 6.01 23.86 16.86
CA ASP A 424 5.48 25.08 17.47
C ASP A 424 4.05 25.40 16.95
N ALA A 425 3.83 25.25 15.63
CA ALA A 425 2.53 25.44 15.02
C ALA A 425 1.49 24.40 15.49
N GLY A 426 1.91 23.14 15.67
CA GLY A 426 1.06 22.08 16.20
C GLY A 426 0.61 22.36 17.63
N ALA A 427 1.52 22.83 18.49
CA ALA A 427 1.18 23.19 19.87
C ALA A 427 0.24 24.41 19.93
N TYR A 428 0.46 25.41 19.07
CA TYR A 428 -0.46 26.54 18.94
C TYR A 428 -1.89 26.10 18.55
N ARG A 429 -2.01 25.13 17.62
CA ARG A 429 -3.29 24.54 17.21
C ARG A 429 -3.87 23.55 18.23
N ARG A 430 -3.14 23.21 19.30
CA ARG A 430 -3.45 22.13 20.26
C ARG A 430 -3.61 20.77 19.57
N ALA A 431 -2.91 20.56 18.46
CA ALA A 431 -2.92 19.31 17.71
C ALA A 431 -2.01 18.25 18.39
N ILE A 432 -0.98 18.70 19.09
CA ILE A 432 -0.04 17.85 19.83
C ILE A 432 -0.19 18.07 21.34
N SER A 433 -0.02 17.00 22.13
CA SER A 433 -0.03 17.11 23.59
C SER A 433 1.15 17.96 24.11
N GLY A 434 0.97 18.63 25.26
CA GLY A 434 2.04 19.45 25.84
C GLY A 434 3.31 18.65 26.16
N ARG A 435 3.17 17.37 26.55
CA ARG A 435 4.30 16.45 26.74
C ARG A 435 5.02 16.20 25.41
N ALA A 436 4.30 15.71 24.40
CA ALA A 436 4.89 15.36 23.11
C ALA A 436 5.53 16.59 22.42
N HIS A 437 4.94 17.79 22.56
CA HIS A 437 5.56 19.04 22.13
C HIS A 437 6.93 19.26 22.79
N ASN A 438 6.99 19.16 24.12
CA ASN A 438 8.21 19.42 24.87
C ASN A 438 9.29 18.38 24.53
N ASP A 439 8.91 17.10 24.45
CA ASP A 439 9.84 16.01 24.15
C ASP A 439 10.44 16.18 22.75
N LEU A 440 9.60 16.41 21.73
CA LEU A 440 10.07 16.62 20.36
C LEU A 440 10.87 17.92 20.20
N SER A 441 10.38 19.04 20.76
CA SER A 441 11.07 20.34 20.67
C SER A 441 12.45 20.28 21.30
N ASN A 442 12.56 19.67 22.49
CA ASN A 442 13.84 19.51 23.18
C ASN A 442 14.77 18.54 22.44
N ALA A 443 14.26 17.40 21.96
CA ALA A 443 15.06 16.42 21.22
C ALA A 443 15.62 17.01 19.93
N TRP A 444 14.81 17.72 19.14
CA TRP A 444 15.28 18.38 17.92
C TRP A 444 16.28 19.49 18.21
N LYS A 445 16.07 20.33 19.23
CA LYS A 445 17.03 21.36 19.63
C LYS A 445 18.38 20.75 20.03
N ASP A 446 18.38 19.74 20.89
CA ASP A 446 19.59 19.03 21.29
C ASP A 446 20.29 18.38 20.09
N PHE A 447 19.55 17.71 19.22
CA PHE A 447 20.08 17.09 18.01
C PHE A 447 20.78 18.10 17.09
N GLY A 448 20.15 19.24 16.77
CA GLY A 448 20.74 20.28 15.95
C GLY A 448 21.99 20.91 16.58
N MET A 449 21.99 21.16 17.89
CA MET A 449 23.18 21.63 18.62
C MET A 449 24.33 20.62 18.53
N ARG A 450 24.03 19.32 18.64
CA ARG A 450 25.05 18.25 18.50
C ARG A 450 25.62 18.18 17.09
N MET A 451 24.82 18.47 16.07
CA MET A 451 25.27 18.64 14.69
C MET A 451 26.03 19.95 14.43
N GLY A 452 26.26 20.77 15.46
CA GLY A 452 27.01 22.02 15.37
C GLY A 452 26.21 23.17 14.76
N LEU A 453 24.89 23.07 14.76
CA LEU A 453 24.01 24.12 14.26
C LEU A 453 23.70 25.14 15.37
N ASN A 454 23.52 26.39 14.98
CA ASN A 454 23.08 27.46 15.87
C ASN A 454 21.71 27.94 15.43
N GLU A 455 20.71 27.85 16.31
CA GLU A 455 19.32 28.12 15.97
C GLU A 455 19.12 29.51 15.33
N ASN A 456 19.73 30.55 15.89
CA ASN A 456 19.60 31.91 15.35
C ASN A 456 20.21 32.07 13.96
N LYS A 457 21.35 31.41 13.69
CA LYS A 457 21.98 31.42 12.37
C LYS A 457 21.14 30.64 11.36
N GLU A 458 20.63 29.47 11.75
CA GLU A 458 19.82 28.62 10.88
C GLU A 458 18.46 29.25 10.57
N ARG A 459 17.80 29.89 11.53
CA ARG A 459 16.56 30.65 11.29
C ARG A 459 16.79 31.77 10.26
N LYS A 460 17.90 32.52 10.37
CA LYS A 460 18.30 33.53 9.38
C LYS A 460 18.59 32.92 8.02
N ARG A 461 19.34 31.80 7.95
CA ARG A 461 19.64 31.10 6.70
C ARG A 461 18.35 30.65 6.01
N VAL A 462 17.46 29.96 6.72
CA VAL A 462 16.17 29.50 6.18
C VAL A 462 15.30 30.68 5.75
N GLN A 463 15.30 31.79 6.50
CA GLN A 463 14.58 33.00 6.10
C GLN A 463 15.14 33.58 4.79
N ILE A 464 16.47 33.64 4.62
CA ILE A 464 17.12 34.09 3.39
C ILE A 464 16.83 33.14 2.23
N GLU A 465 16.87 31.82 2.45
CA GLU A 465 16.56 30.82 1.42
C GLU A 465 15.10 30.91 0.98
N ARG A 466 14.16 31.07 1.93
CA ARG A 466 12.73 31.27 1.61
C ARG A 466 12.48 32.51 0.77
N GLN A 467 13.33 33.55 0.86
CA GLN A 467 13.20 34.74 0.01
C GLN A 467 13.54 34.49 -1.47
N LYS A 468 14.13 33.35 -1.81
CA LYS A 468 14.42 32.95 -3.20
C LYS A 468 13.23 32.30 -3.91
N PHE A 469 12.17 31.96 -3.18
CA PHE A 469 11.02 31.24 -3.72
C PHE A 469 9.73 32.06 -3.60
N CYS A 470 8.76 31.78 -4.47
CA CYS A 470 7.46 32.39 -4.39
C CYS A 470 6.72 31.91 -3.13
N SER A 471 6.22 32.83 -2.31
CA SER A 471 5.47 32.51 -1.08
C SER A 471 4.09 31.90 -1.34
N TYR A 472 3.54 32.04 -2.57
CA TYR A 472 2.27 31.43 -2.91
C TYR A 472 2.44 29.93 -3.12
N THR A 473 1.84 29.12 -2.25
CA THR A 473 2.03 27.65 -2.19
C THR A 473 1.62 26.92 -3.47
N LEU A 474 0.67 27.46 -4.24
CA LEU A 474 0.22 26.89 -5.52
C LEU A 474 1.09 27.30 -6.72
N CYS A 475 2.10 28.16 -6.52
CA CYS A 475 3.01 28.57 -7.58
C CYS A 475 4.10 27.51 -7.80
N GLN A 476 4.41 27.18 -9.07
CA GLN A 476 5.55 26.33 -9.42
C GLN A 476 6.90 26.86 -8.86
N PHE A 477 7.03 28.19 -8.71
CA PHE A 477 8.23 28.83 -8.15
C PHE A 477 8.27 28.85 -6.62
N ASN A 478 7.29 28.25 -5.94
CA ASN A 478 7.38 28.01 -4.49
C ASN A 478 8.46 26.98 -4.14
N ARG A 479 8.83 26.13 -5.12
CA ARG A 479 9.85 25.08 -4.97
C ARG A 479 11.00 25.20 -5.96
N LYS A 480 10.81 25.93 -7.06
CA LYS A 480 11.82 26.19 -8.08
C LYS A 480 12.28 27.64 -8.02
N GLU A 481 13.58 27.88 -8.04
CA GLU A 481 14.11 29.24 -8.09
C GLU A 481 13.67 29.90 -9.41
N PRO A 482 12.93 31.02 -9.37
CA PRO A 482 12.49 31.72 -10.56
C PRO A 482 13.67 32.42 -11.24
N GLN A 483 13.64 32.48 -12.57
CA GLN A 483 14.63 33.26 -13.33
C GLN A 483 14.44 34.77 -13.15
N ALA A 484 13.20 35.21 -12.87
CA ALA A 484 12.86 36.60 -12.65
C ALA A 484 12.95 36.99 -11.16
N ALA A 485 13.30 38.25 -10.90
CA ALA A 485 13.32 38.79 -9.54
C ALA A 485 11.92 38.74 -8.92
N LEU A 486 11.85 38.21 -7.69
CA LEU A 486 10.59 38.12 -6.95
C LEU A 486 10.18 39.49 -6.37
N LEU A 487 8.89 39.82 -6.52
CA LEU A 487 8.25 41.00 -5.93
C LEU A 487 8.12 40.83 -4.42
N SER A 488 8.73 41.72 -3.64
CA SER A 488 8.49 41.78 -2.19
C SER A 488 7.10 42.30 -1.86
N CYS A 489 6.43 41.68 -0.90
CA CYS A 489 5.22 42.24 -0.31
C CYS A 489 5.54 43.62 0.29
N LYS A 490 4.87 44.67 -0.18
CA LYS A 490 5.10 46.04 0.29
C LYS A 490 4.78 46.26 1.78
N GLY A 491 3.94 45.40 2.37
CA GLY A 491 3.55 45.49 3.77
C GLY A 491 4.60 44.91 4.73
N CYS A 492 4.88 43.61 4.62
CA CYS A 492 5.81 42.92 5.53
C CYS A 492 7.26 42.89 5.03
N GLY A 493 7.50 42.96 3.71
CA GLY A 493 8.82 42.75 3.10
C GLY A 493 9.32 41.30 3.12
N GLU A 494 8.64 40.41 3.85
CA GLU A 494 9.05 39.02 4.06
C GLU A 494 8.58 38.09 2.94
N ALA A 495 7.32 38.22 2.52
CA ALA A 495 6.76 37.41 1.43
C ALA A 495 7.24 37.91 0.06
N ARG A 496 7.47 36.97 -0.86
CA ARG A 496 8.07 37.18 -2.19
C ARG A 496 7.19 36.51 -3.25
N TYR A 497 6.90 37.18 -4.36
CA TYR A 497 5.97 36.66 -5.38
C TYR A 497 6.56 36.76 -6.78
N CYS A 498 6.39 35.73 -7.61
CA CYS A 498 6.88 35.76 -9.00
C CYS A 498 6.08 36.71 -9.90
N GLY A 499 4.92 37.18 -9.43
CA GLY A 499 4.06 38.12 -10.13
C GLY A 499 2.87 38.55 -9.26
N LYS A 500 2.11 39.53 -9.77
CA LYS A 500 0.92 40.07 -9.11
C LYS A 500 -0.17 39.02 -8.91
N GLU A 501 -0.30 38.06 -9.83
CA GLU A 501 -1.27 36.97 -9.75
C GLU A 501 -1.05 36.10 -8.51
N CYS A 502 0.19 35.65 -8.28
CA CYS A 502 0.55 34.88 -7.08
C CYS A 502 0.35 35.69 -5.80
N GLN A 503 0.67 37.00 -5.82
CA GLN A 503 0.42 37.87 -4.68
C GLN A 503 -1.08 37.97 -4.35
N LEU A 504 -1.93 38.12 -5.36
CA LEU A 504 -3.40 38.19 -5.19
C LEU A 504 -3.99 36.85 -4.74
N GLY A 505 -3.49 35.74 -5.29
CA GLY A 505 -3.89 34.38 -4.90
C GLY A 505 -3.58 34.08 -3.43
N ASP A 506 -2.39 34.44 -2.98
CA ASP A 506 -1.94 34.24 -1.59
C ASP A 506 -2.60 35.22 -0.60
N TRP A 507 -3.09 36.38 -1.07
CA TRP A 507 -3.54 37.47 -0.21
C TRP A 507 -4.60 37.06 0.83
N LYS A 508 -5.49 36.11 0.51
CA LYS A 508 -6.52 35.61 1.44
C LYS A 508 -5.92 35.00 2.72
N VAL A 509 -4.78 34.32 2.58
CA VAL A 509 -4.03 33.68 3.67
C VAL A 509 -3.05 34.69 4.25
N HIS A 510 -2.23 35.29 3.40
CA HIS A 510 -1.14 36.20 3.81
C HIS A 510 -1.63 37.43 4.58
N LYS A 511 -2.81 38.01 4.27
CA LYS A 511 -3.31 39.19 4.98
C LYS A 511 -3.46 39.01 6.49
N LYS A 512 -3.60 37.76 6.97
CA LYS A 512 -3.72 37.44 8.40
C LYS A 512 -2.37 37.60 9.13
N THR A 513 -1.27 37.36 8.41
CA THR A 513 0.10 37.40 8.95
C THR A 513 0.90 38.60 8.46
N CYS A 514 0.49 39.25 7.37
CA CYS A 514 1.07 40.49 6.88
C CYS A 514 0.87 41.57 7.93
N GLY A 515 1.92 41.84 8.72
CA GLY A 515 1.89 42.80 9.81
C GLY A 515 1.23 44.11 9.38
N ARG A 516 0.41 44.68 10.27
CA ARG A 516 -0.47 45.87 10.05
C ARG A 516 0.31 47.16 9.73
N ARG A 517 1.09 47.19 8.65
CA ARG A 517 1.94 48.33 8.23
C ARG A 517 1.69 48.74 6.78
N LEU A 518 0.43 48.70 6.35
CA LEU A 518 -0.04 49.72 5.41
C LEU A 518 -0.65 50.83 6.28
N LYS A 519 0.21 51.74 6.76
CA LYS A 519 -0.25 53.07 7.19
C LYS A 519 -0.27 53.96 5.96
#